data_AF-A0A958D4H7-F1
#
_entry.id   AF-A0A958D4H7-F1
#
_cell.length_a   1.000
_cell.length_b   1.000
_cell.length_c   1.000
_cell.angle_alpha   90.00
_cell.angle_beta   90.00
_cell.angle_gamma   90.00
#
_symmetry.space_group_name_H-M   'P 1'
#
loop_
_entity.id
_entity.type
_entity.pdbx_description
1 polymer ?
#
loop_
_entity_poly.entity_id
_entity_poly.type
_entity_poly.pdbx_seq_one_letter_code
_entity_poly.pdbx_strand_id
1 'polypeptide(L)'
;MDQAVVRRPSLPLTAADEAQLEVLRETASHRKALAQLSRQDFPDGRDVRESVLLHAVFEAGLAAVRQLAEAEGYEQLANEYATDDSTRRRLSRRRQPAWAADQ
;
A
#
# COMPACT_ATOMS: atom_id res chain seq x y z
N MET A 1 -18.20 -10.46 -21.83
CA MET A 1 -17.05 -9.65 -22.28
C MET A 1 -15.83 -10.55 -22.15
N ASP A 2 -15.33 -11.07 -23.28
CA ASP A 2 -14.13 -11.92 -23.30
C ASP A 2 -12.89 -11.03 -23.12
N GLN A 3 -12.24 -11.15 -21.96
CA GLN A 3 -10.98 -10.45 -21.69
C GLN A 3 -9.85 -11.24 -22.36
N ALA A 4 -9.23 -10.67 -23.40
CA ALA A 4 -8.17 -11.34 -24.15
C ALA A 4 -6.98 -11.69 -23.23
N VAL A 5 -6.73 -12.98 -23.04
CA VAL A 5 -5.60 -13.49 -22.25
C VAL A 5 -4.31 -13.27 -23.04
N VAL A 6 -3.65 -12.14 -22.82
CA VAL A 6 -2.30 -11.87 -23.34
C VAL A 6 -1.32 -12.80 -22.60
N ARG A 7 -0.77 -13.80 -23.30
CA ARG A 7 0.28 -14.66 -22.74
C ARG A 7 1.52 -13.82 -22.45
N ARG A 8 1.81 -13.61 -21.17
CA ARG A 8 3.03 -12.96 -20.72
C ARG A 8 4.17 -13.98 -20.73
N PRO A 9 5.39 -13.60 -21.17
CA PRO A 9 6.56 -14.44 -20.97
C PRO A 9 6.67 -14.77 -19.47
N SER A 10 6.94 -16.04 -19.16
CA SER A 10 7.04 -16.52 -17.79
C SER A 10 8.03 -15.66 -17.02
N LEU A 11 7.58 -15.10 -15.89
CA LEU A 11 8.46 -14.41 -14.95
C LEU A 11 9.63 -15.37 -14.64
N PRO A 12 10.90 -14.96 -14.75
CA PRO A 12 12.00 -15.82 -14.35
C PRO A 12 11.93 -15.98 -12.83
N LEU A 13 11.35 -17.09 -12.36
CA LEU A 13 11.35 -17.46 -10.96
C LEU A 13 12.70 -18.04 -10.60
N THR A 14 13.25 -17.60 -9.48
CA THR A 14 14.42 -18.23 -8.88
C THR A 14 14.00 -19.46 -8.08
N ALA A 15 14.95 -20.36 -7.79
CA ALA A 15 14.68 -21.51 -6.91
C ALA A 15 14.19 -21.09 -5.51
N ALA A 16 14.56 -19.89 -5.05
CA ALA A 16 14.07 -19.34 -3.78
C ALA A 16 12.59 -18.94 -3.88
N ASP A 17 12.18 -18.34 -4.99
CA ASP A 17 10.78 -17.95 -5.23
C ASP A 17 9.88 -19.18 -5.30
N GLU A 18 10.32 -20.23 -6.00
CA GLU A 18 9.61 -21.50 -6.09
C GLU A 18 9.43 -22.15 -4.70
N ALA A 19 10.47 -22.14 -3.87
CA ALA A 19 10.39 -22.66 -2.51
C ALA A 19 9.39 -21.86 -1.65
N GLN A 20 9.35 -20.54 -1.79
CA GLN A 20 8.37 -19.71 -1.07
C GLN A 20 6.95 -19.95 -1.57
N LEU A 21 6.75 -20.10 -2.89
CA LEU A 21 5.44 -20.43 -3.46
C LEU A 21 4.94 -21.79 -2.94
N GLU A 22 5.82 -22.75 -2.74
CA GLU A 22 5.45 -24.04 -2.16
C GLU A 22 5.05 -23.90 -0.69
N VAL A 23 5.80 -23.12 0.11
CA VAL A 23 5.40 -22.82 1.50
C VAL A 23 4.03 -22.16 1.57
N LEU A 24 3.77 -21.18 0.68
CA LEU A 24 2.47 -20.53 0.54
C LEU A 24 1.40 -21.56 0.16
N ARG A 25 1.68 -22.48 -0.76
CA ARG A 25 0.73 -23.51 -1.21
C ARG A 25 0.41 -24.53 -0.12
N GLU A 26 1.41 -24.99 0.63
CA GLU A 26 1.24 -26.06 1.62
C GLU A 26 0.66 -25.56 2.94
N THR A 27 1.02 -24.34 3.36
CA THR A 27 0.72 -23.88 4.72
C THR A 27 -0.52 -22.99 4.78
N ALA A 28 -1.55 -23.44 5.51
CA ALA A 28 -2.80 -22.69 5.67
C ALA A 28 -2.62 -21.30 6.30
N SER A 29 -1.71 -21.16 7.28
CA SER A 29 -1.43 -19.86 7.91
C SER A 29 -0.86 -18.85 6.92
N HIS A 30 0.03 -19.30 6.02
CA HIS A 30 0.62 -18.47 4.97
C HIS A 30 -0.42 -18.07 3.93
N ARG A 31 -1.29 -18.99 3.49
CA ARG A 31 -2.42 -18.64 2.61
C ARG A 31 -3.35 -17.62 3.24
N LYS A 32 -3.68 -17.78 4.52
CA LYS A 32 -4.53 -16.84 5.26
C LYS A 32 -3.90 -15.45 5.35
N ALA A 33 -2.60 -15.37 5.62
CA ALA A 33 -1.88 -14.10 5.63
C ALA A 33 -1.87 -13.44 4.24
N LEU A 34 -1.59 -14.21 3.19
CA LEU A 34 -1.61 -13.72 1.81
C LEU A 34 -3.02 -13.23 1.42
N ALA A 35 -4.07 -13.96 1.79
CA ALA A 35 -5.46 -13.61 1.52
C ALA A 35 -5.82 -12.24 2.12
N GLN A 36 -5.37 -11.98 3.35
CA GLN A 36 -5.59 -10.70 4.01
C GLN A 36 -4.87 -9.55 3.30
N LEU A 37 -3.62 -9.76 2.87
CA LEU A 37 -2.82 -8.74 2.21
C LEU A 37 -3.30 -8.44 0.78
N SER A 38 -3.64 -9.49 0.02
CA SER A 38 -4.12 -9.36 -1.36
C SER A 38 -5.61 -9.03 -1.46
N ARG A 39 -6.36 -9.14 -0.34
CA ARG A 39 -7.83 -9.06 -0.29
C ARG A 39 -8.51 -10.07 -1.23
N GLN A 40 -7.90 -11.25 -1.37
CA GLN A 40 -8.43 -12.36 -2.16
C GLN A 40 -8.71 -13.56 -1.26
N ASP A 41 -9.79 -14.27 -1.54
CA ASP A 41 -10.09 -15.52 -0.86
C ASP A 41 -9.44 -16.69 -1.60
N PHE A 42 -8.76 -17.57 -0.85
CA PHE A 42 -8.27 -18.83 -1.37
C PHE A 42 -9.16 -19.96 -0.89
N PRO A 43 -9.47 -20.95 -1.75
CA PRO A 43 -10.18 -22.14 -1.31
C PRO A 43 -9.41 -22.88 -0.22
N ASP A 44 -10.14 -23.49 0.70
CA ASP A 44 -9.57 -24.35 1.73
C ASP A 44 -9.05 -25.64 1.08
N GLY A 45 -7.75 -25.66 0.77
CA GLY A 45 -7.09 -26.83 0.17
C GLY A 45 -5.72 -26.51 -0.38
N ARG A 46 -5.01 -27.55 -0.87
CA ARG A 46 -3.71 -27.41 -1.56
C ARG A 46 -3.85 -27.14 -3.06
N ASP A 47 -5.06 -27.14 -3.61
CA ASP A 47 -5.33 -27.02 -5.06
C ASP A 47 -5.23 -25.59 -5.60
N VAL A 48 -4.55 -24.68 -4.89
CA VAL A 48 -4.34 -23.31 -5.37
C VAL A 48 -3.27 -23.32 -6.46
N ARG A 49 -3.68 -22.92 -7.66
CA ARG A 49 -2.79 -22.81 -8.82
C ARG A 49 -1.70 -21.77 -8.55
N GLU A 50 -0.49 -22.05 -9.04
CA GLU A 50 0.65 -21.14 -8.91
C GLU A 50 0.36 -19.72 -9.42
N SER A 51 -0.30 -19.61 -10.57
CA SER A 51 -0.65 -18.32 -11.17
C SER A 51 -1.56 -17.48 -10.26
N VAL A 52 -2.41 -18.12 -9.47
CA VAL A 52 -3.29 -17.45 -8.49
C VAL A 52 -2.47 -16.94 -7.32
N LEU A 53 -1.52 -17.74 -6.81
CA LEU A 53 -0.60 -17.31 -5.75
C LEU A 53 0.28 -16.16 -6.21
N LEU A 54 0.89 -16.26 -7.39
CA LEU A 54 1.72 -15.20 -7.98
C LEU A 54 0.94 -13.91 -8.18
N HIS A 55 -0.29 -14.00 -8.69
CA HIS A 55 -1.15 -12.83 -8.86
C HIS A 55 -1.47 -12.18 -7.51
N ALA A 56 -1.80 -12.97 -6.49
CA ALA A 56 -2.07 -12.44 -5.16
C ALA A 56 -0.84 -11.80 -4.51
N VAL A 57 0.35 -12.40 -4.67
CA VAL A 57 1.62 -11.80 -4.20
C VAL A 57 1.86 -10.47 -4.90
N PHE A 58 1.62 -10.41 -6.21
CA PHE A 58 1.75 -9.18 -6.98
C PHE A 58 0.78 -8.09 -6.50
N GLU A 59 -0.51 -8.41 -6.31
CA GLU A 59 -1.51 -7.46 -5.80
C GLU A 59 -1.18 -6.97 -4.39
N ALA A 60 -0.76 -7.87 -3.50
CA ALA A 60 -0.31 -7.52 -2.16
C ALA A 60 0.89 -6.56 -2.20
N GLY A 61 1.86 -6.83 -3.08
CA GLY A 61 3.02 -5.97 -3.29
C GLY A 61 2.65 -4.58 -3.83
N LEU A 62 1.77 -4.50 -4.83
CA LEU A 62 1.27 -3.22 -5.35
C LEU A 62 0.53 -2.42 -4.29
N ALA A 63 -0.30 -3.07 -3.47
CA ALA A 63 -0.99 -2.42 -2.37
C ALA A 63 0.00 -1.85 -1.35
N ALA A 64 1.05 -2.60 -1.00
CA ALA A 64 2.09 -2.14 -0.08
C ALA A 64 2.87 -0.93 -0.64
N VAL A 65 3.22 -0.93 -1.93
CA VAL A 65 3.88 0.21 -2.58
C VAL A 65 2.99 1.45 -2.53
N ARG A 66 1.69 1.32 -2.83
CA ARG A 66 0.75 2.43 -2.76
C ARG A 66 0.64 2.99 -1.34
N GLN A 67 0.53 2.12 -0.34
CA GLN A 67 0.43 2.54 1.07
C GLN A 67 1.69 3.29 1.53
N LEU A 68 2.88 2.83 1.12
CA LEU A 68 4.13 3.50 1.45
C LEU A 68 4.21 4.89 0.80
N ALA A 69 3.83 5.00 -0.47
CA ALA A 69 3.81 6.28 -1.18
C ALA A 69 2.79 7.26 -0.59
N GLU A 70 1.60 6.78 -0.19
CA GLU A 70 0.58 7.59 0.49
C GLU A 70 1.10 8.11 1.83
N ALA A 71 1.73 7.24 2.64
CA ALA A 71 2.29 7.62 3.93
C ALA A 71 3.36 8.73 3.78
N GLU A 72 4.29 8.57 2.83
CA GLU A 72 5.31 9.59 2.54
C GLU A 72 4.68 10.91 2.09
N GLY A 73 3.67 10.86 1.20
CA GLY A 73 2.95 12.05 0.76
C GLY A 73 2.23 12.78 1.90
N TYR A 74 1.60 12.05 2.82
CA TYR A 74 0.96 12.63 3.99
C TYR A 74 1.97 13.26 4.97
N GLU A 75 3.15 12.65 5.15
CA GLU A 75 4.23 13.24 5.95
C GLU A 75 4.75 14.55 5.34
N GLN A 76 4.94 14.59 4.02
CA GLN A 76 5.34 15.81 3.31
C GLN A 76 4.31 16.92 3.49
N LEU A 77 3.02 16.63 3.26
CA LEU A 77 1.94 17.59 3.47
C LEU A 77 1.87 18.08 4.92
N ALA A 78 2.02 17.20 5.91
CA ALA A 78 2.02 17.59 7.32
C ALA A 78 3.15 18.58 7.65
N ASN A 79 4.33 18.39 7.07
CA ASN A 79 5.47 19.29 7.23
C ASN A 79 5.25 20.65 6.57
N GLU A 80 4.64 20.67 5.38
CA GLU A 80 4.24 21.91 4.70
C GLU A 80 3.22 22.71 5.53
N TYR A 81 2.16 22.04 6.00
CA TYR A 81 1.15 22.65 6.87
C TYR A 81 1.75 23.21 8.16
N ALA A 82 2.68 22.52 8.80
CA ALA A 82 3.34 22.99 10.02
C ALA A 82 4.14 24.28 9.74
N THR A 83 4.81 24.36 8.59
CA THR A 83 5.59 25.52 8.17
C THR A 83 4.68 26.73 7.90
N ASP A 84 3.59 26.52 7.17
CA ASP A 84 2.59 27.56 6.87
C ASP A 84 1.85 28.03 8.12
N ASP A 85 1.49 27.13 9.04
CA ASP A 85 0.80 27.51 10.27
C ASP A 85 1.72 28.32 11.21
N SER A 86 3.03 28.02 11.25
CA SER A 86 4.00 28.84 11.99
C SER A 86 4.06 30.28 11.46
N THR A 87 4.02 30.43 10.13
CA THR A 87 4.03 31.72 9.44
C THR A 87 2.71 32.47 9.68
N ARG A 88 1.57 31.77 9.58
CA ARG A 88 0.23 32.32 9.85
C ARG A 88 0.07 32.79 11.29
N ARG A 89 0.52 32.00 12.27
CA ARG A 89 0.51 32.40 13.70
C ARG A 89 1.39 33.63 13.95
N ARG A 90 2.56 33.71 13.32
CA ARG A 90 3.46 34.87 13.42
C ARG A 90 2.84 36.13 12.81
N LEU A 91 2.16 36.01 11.66
CA LEU A 91 1.45 37.13 11.03
C LEU A 91 0.24 37.59 11.86
N SER A 92 -0.53 36.66 12.43
CA SER A 92 -1.66 36.96 13.32
C SER A 92 -1.21 37.73 14.57
N ARG A 93 -0.13 37.30 15.24
CA ARG A 93 0.41 38.01 16.43
C ARG A 93 0.91 39.43 16.14
N ARG A 94 1.25 39.75 14.89
CA ARG A 94 1.70 41.09 14.48
C ARG A 94 0.55 42.03 14.14
N ARG A 95 -0.65 41.50 13.89
CA ARG A 95 -1.84 42.33 13.73
C ARG A 95 -2.37 42.66 15.13
N GLN A 96 -2.26 43.92 15.53
CA GLN A 96 -3.03 44.36 16.68
C GLN A 96 -4.52 44.27 16.34
N PRO A 97 -5.35 43.72 17.25
CA PRO A 97 -6.78 43.72 17.06
C PRO A 97 -7.28 45.16 16.96
N ALA A 98 -8.26 45.43 16.08
CA ALA A 98 -8.81 46.77 15.89
C ALA A 98 -9.37 47.41 17.18
N TRP A 99 -9.85 46.60 18.13
CA TRP A 99 -10.34 47.07 19.43
C TRP A 99 -9.23 47.54 20.39
N ALA A 100 -7.97 47.19 20.14
CA ALA A 100 -6.84 47.63 20.96
C ALA A 100 -6.36 49.06 20.61
N ALA A 101 -6.89 49.65 19.52
CA ALA A 101 -6.59 51.02 19.09
C ALA A 101 -7.59 52.06 19.62
N ASP A 102 -8.61 51.64 20.38
CA ASP A 102 -9.71 52.46 20.88
C ASP A 102 -9.61 52.82 22.39
N GLN A 103 -8.41 52.70 22.99
CA GLN A 103 -8.13 53.11 24.39
C GLN A 103 -7.15 54.29 24.46
#